data_AF-A0A8G1UJI7-F1
#
_entry.id   AF-A0A8G1UJI7-F1
#
_cell.length_a   1.000
_cell.length_b   1.000
_cell.length_c   1.000
_cell.angle_alpha   90.00
_cell.angle_beta   90.00
_cell.angle_gamma   90.00
#
_symmetry.space_group_name_H-M   'P 1'
#
loop_
_entity.id
_entity.type
_entity.pdbx_description
1 polymer ?
#
loop_
_entity_poly.entity_id
_entity_poly.type
_entity_poly.pdbx_seq_one_letter_code
_entity_poly.pdbx_strand_id
1 'polypeptide(L)'
;MGAGGEEQAVFRALKNDALDSLPKIAEKHASVVEEAAEKGTRNLAAHAATEAKIAEDLKAVAPKDLKTPGPRLAGEAPGTVPAPRTGTGRGPLEPEHYGNGALRDGPGYQQEIDRELAPRGLDRAEHDRLRLTPTNDLDEQQLRQVVQVRDAIKLDEGRMVTKIVKPDVAEAYLENSTSLGGRTFDPGEFRGSIARGSDTADLRSMDDLRNGLALDDGGAGWTPVPPGASEAYQLRFPAPHGMQADPTLGAVGDQALADRVAGLAGKNAGRAWDEPFLGTGYTGGGVPEWDARPTGFPHGAEIWRMNADGTEEAVGHFDKDDGLWKYYDN
;
A
#
# COMPACT_ATOMS: atom_id res chain seq x y z
N MET A 1 -19.27 -56.28 -33.86
CA MET A 1 -20.04 -55.16 -33.25
C MET A 1 -19.75 -55.17 -31.76
N GLY A 2 -19.15 -54.12 -31.20
CA GLY A 2 -18.88 -54.03 -29.76
C GLY A 2 -17.73 -53.09 -29.42
N ALA A 3 -17.94 -51.76 -29.57
CA ALA A 3 -16.95 -50.74 -29.18
C ALA A 3 -17.62 -49.39 -28.85
N GLY A 4 -18.86 -49.37 -28.34
CA GLY A 4 -19.59 -48.12 -28.06
C GLY A 4 -20.33 -48.08 -26.72
N GLY A 5 -20.24 -49.14 -25.91
CA GLY A 5 -20.95 -49.24 -24.63
C GLY A 5 -20.24 -48.53 -23.48
N GLU A 6 -18.91 -48.62 -23.43
CA GLU A 6 -18.11 -48.03 -22.35
C GLU A 6 -18.00 -46.51 -22.47
N GLU A 7 -17.81 -45.96 -23.68
CA GLU A 7 -17.79 -44.51 -23.91
C GLU A 7 -19.14 -43.86 -23.59
N GLN A 8 -20.26 -44.52 -23.91
CA GLN A 8 -21.59 -44.03 -23.52
C GLN A 8 -21.81 -44.07 -22.01
N ALA A 9 -21.23 -45.03 -21.30
CA ALA A 9 -21.32 -45.12 -19.84
C ALA A 9 -20.53 -43.99 -19.17
N VAL A 10 -19.31 -43.71 -19.66
CA VAL A 10 -18.47 -42.61 -19.17
C VAL A 10 -19.13 -41.25 -19.43
N PHE A 11 -19.68 -41.03 -20.63
CA PHE A 11 -20.35 -39.78 -20.94
C PHE A 11 -21.62 -39.55 -20.12
N ARG A 12 -22.36 -40.63 -19.82
CA ARG A 12 -23.51 -40.55 -18.90
C ARG A 12 -23.10 -40.28 -17.46
N ALA A 13 -22.02 -40.88 -16.99
CA ALA A 13 -21.49 -40.63 -15.65
C ALA A 13 -21.05 -39.16 -15.49
N LEU A 14 -20.27 -38.63 -16.43
CA LEU A 14 -19.86 -37.22 -16.46
C LEU A 14 -21.05 -36.26 -16.53
N LYS A 15 -22.06 -36.58 -17.35
CA LYS A 15 -23.28 -35.77 -17.43
C LYS A 15 -24.04 -35.74 -16.11
N ASN A 16 -24.16 -36.88 -15.43
CA ASN A 16 -24.86 -36.96 -14.15
C ASN A 16 -24.07 -36.23 -13.05
N ASP A 17 -22.74 -36.36 -13.04
CA ASP A 17 -21.88 -35.67 -12.08
C ASP A 17 -21.91 -34.14 -12.27
N ALA A 18 -21.95 -33.68 -13.53
CA ALA A 18 -22.17 -32.27 -13.86
C ALA A 18 -23.56 -31.76 -13.42
N LEU A 19 -24.61 -32.55 -13.61
CA LEU A 19 -25.97 -32.19 -13.19
C LEU A 19 -26.12 -32.10 -11.66
N ASP A 20 -25.35 -32.90 -10.90
CA ASP A 20 -25.37 -32.90 -9.44
C ASP A 20 -24.46 -31.82 -8.82
N SER A 21 -23.41 -31.42 -9.53
CA SER A 21 -22.41 -30.46 -9.03
C SER A 21 -22.73 -29.01 -9.40
N LEU A 22 -23.30 -28.74 -10.58
CA LEU A 22 -23.61 -27.39 -11.04
C LEU A 22 -24.59 -26.63 -10.11
N PRO A 23 -25.67 -27.23 -9.58
CA PRO A 23 -26.55 -26.54 -8.64
C PRO A 23 -25.85 -26.19 -7.31
N LYS A 24 -24.96 -27.07 -6.82
CA LYS A 24 -24.20 -26.85 -5.58
C LYS A 24 -23.15 -25.75 -5.72
N ILE A 25 -22.54 -25.66 -6.91
CA ILE A 25 -21.64 -24.55 -7.27
C ILE A 25 -22.45 -23.25 -7.35
N ALA A 26 -23.61 -23.25 -8.01
CA ALA A 26 -24.47 -22.08 -8.09
C ALA A 26 -24.95 -21.60 -6.71
N GLU A 27 -25.35 -22.50 -5.81
CA GLU A 27 -25.72 -22.16 -4.42
C GLU A 27 -24.52 -21.64 -3.61
N LYS A 28 -23.35 -22.26 -3.74
CA LYS A 28 -22.14 -21.83 -3.04
C LYS A 28 -21.67 -20.43 -3.47
N HIS A 29 -21.82 -20.08 -4.74
CA HIS A 29 -21.41 -18.77 -5.26
C HIS A 29 -22.53 -17.72 -5.23
N ALA A 30 -23.79 -18.10 -5.01
CA ALA A 30 -24.89 -17.15 -4.84
C ALA A 30 -24.64 -16.20 -3.67
N SER A 31 -24.15 -16.73 -2.53
CA SER A 31 -23.78 -15.93 -1.36
C SER A 31 -22.66 -14.92 -1.66
N VAL A 32 -21.68 -15.28 -2.49
CA VAL A 32 -20.57 -14.39 -2.88
C VAL A 32 -21.07 -13.25 -3.77
N VAL A 33 -21.99 -13.54 -4.70
CA VAL A 33 -22.62 -12.50 -5.54
C VAL A 33 -23.51 -11.59 -4.70
N GLU A 34 -24.24 -12.15 -3.73
CA GLU A 34 -25.10 -11.41 -2.81
C GLU A 34 -24.29 -10.51 -1.88
N GLU A 35 -23.20 -11.02 -1.29
CA GLU A 35 -22.25 -10.22 -0.49
C GLU A 35 -21.58 -9.10 -1.31
N ALA A 36 -21.20 -9.38 -2.55
CA ALA A 36 -20.65 -8.37 -3.45
C ALA A 36 -21.68 -7.29 -3.81
N ALA A 37 -22.93 -7.68 -4.06
CA ALA A 37 -24.03 -6.76 -4.31
C ALA A 37 -24.39 -5.92 -3.07
N GLU A 38 -24.40 -6.52 -1.87
CA GLU A 38 -24.59 -5.81 -0.61
C GLU A 38 -23.46 -4.83 -0.32
N LYS A 39 -22.20 -5.23 -0.57
CA LYS A 39 -21.04 -4.35 -0.42
C LYS A 39 -21.09 -3.19 -1.41
N GLY A 40 -21.44 -3.47 -2.68
CA GLY A 40 -21.66 -2.44 -3.70
C GLY A 40 -22.78 -1.47 -3.31
N THR A 41 -23.89 -1.98 -2.79
CA THR A 41 -25.04 -1.17 -2.35
C THR A 41 -24.68 -0.29 -1.15
N ARG A 42 -23.93 -0.82 -0.17
CA ARG A 42 -23.42 -0.03 0.96
C ARG A 42 -22.46 1.07 0.51
N ASN A 43 -21.57 0.78 -0.43
CA ASN A 43 -20.64 1.77 -0.97
C ASN A 43 -21.37 2.89 -1.73
N LEU A 44 -22.38 2.55 -2.53
CA LEU A 44 -23.22 3.54 -3.23
C LEU A 44 -24.03 4.40 -2.25
N ALA A 45 -24.57 3.80 -1.19
CA ALA A 45 -25.29 4.54 -0.15
C ALA A 45 -24.36 5.49 0.63
N ALA A 46 -23.14 5.05 0.95
CA ALA A 46 -22.12 5.89 1.57
C ALA A 46 -21.71 7.06 0.66
N HIS A 47 -21.51 6.80 -0.63
CA HIS A 47 -21.22 7.85 -1.63
C HIS A 47 -22.34 8.88 -1.71
N ALA A 48 -23.60 8.44 -1.77
CA ALA A 48 -24.75 9.34 -1.81
C ALA A 48 -24.88 10.19 -0.53
N ALA A 49 -24.54 9.63 0.64
CA ALA A 49 -24.52 10.37 1.90
C ALA A 49 -23.40 11.43 1.92
N THR A 50 -22.23 11.11 1.36
CA THR A 50 -21.12 12.05 1.19
C THR A 50 -21.49 13.19 0.23
N GLU A 51 -22.11 12.89 -0.92
CA GLU A 51 -22.60 13.90 -1.85
C GLU A 51 -23.66 14.82 -1.22
N ALA A 52 -24.58 14.27 -0.43
CA ALA A 52 -25.60 15.05 0.27
C ALA A 52 -24.96 16.01 1.29
N LYS A 53 -23.93 15.56 2.02
CA LYS A 53 -23.18 16.38 2.97
C LYS A 53 -22.41 17.49 2.26
N ILE A 54 -21.73 17.19 1.16
CA ILE A 54 -21.04 18.19 0.33
C ILE A 54 -22.03 19.24 -0.19
N ALA A 55 -23.22 18.82 -0.63
CA ALA A 55 -24.25 19.73 -1.11
C ALA A 55 -24.85 20.61 0.01
N GLU A 56 -24.87 20.13 1.25
CA GLU A 56 -25.29 20.90 2.43
C GLU A 56 -24.20 21.91 2.86
N ASP A 57 -22.94 21.48 2.89
CA ASP A 57 -21.79 22.32 3.20
C ASP A 57 -21.63 23.46 2.17
N LEU A 58 -21.87 23.17 0.88
CA LEU A 58 -21.88 24.19 -0.19
C LEU A 58 -23.05 25.17 -0.08
N LYS A 59 -24.19 24.77 0.49
CA LYS A 59 -25.32 25.68 0.76
C LYS A 59 -25.09 26.55 1.99
N ALA A 60 -24.26 26.10 2.93
CA ALA A 60 -23.89 26.86 4.13
C ALA A 60 -22.90 28.01 3.83
N VAL A 61 -22.19 27.96 2.69
CA VAL A 61 -21.32 29.05 2.23
C VAL A 61 -22.12 30.06 1.40
N ALA A 62 -22.72 31.05 2.06
CA ALA A 62 -23.31 32.20 1.37
C ALA A 62 -22.22 33.17 0.84
N PRO A 63 -22.40 33.81 -0.33
CA PRO A 63 -21.38 34.65 -0.98
C PRO A 63 -21.25 36.04 -0.33
N LYS A 64 -20.89 36.11 0.96
CA LYS A 64 -20.66 37.40 1.66
C LYS A 64 -19.34 37.51 2.43
N ASP A 65 -18.52 36.46 2.53
CA ASP A 65 -17.30 36.51 3.35
C ASP A 65 -15.96 36.53 2.58
N LEU A 66 -15.98 36.75 1.26
CA LEU A 66 -14.75 37.10 0.52
C LEU A 66 -14.41 38.58 0.70
N LYS A 67 -13.72 38.94 1.79
CA LYS A 67 -13.02 40.22 1.93
C LYS A 67 -11.61 40.12 1.35
N THR A 68 -11.40 40.73 0.18
CA THR A 68 -10.08 41.04 -0.36
C THR A 68 -9.37 42.11 0.49
N PRO A 69 -8.14 41.89 0.97
CA PRO A 69 -7.35 42.96 1.61
C PRO A 69 -6.59 43.77 0.56
N GLY A 70 -6.86 45.08 0.50
CA GLY A 70 -6.02 46.05 -0.22
C GLY A 70 -4.73 46.40 0.54
N PRO A 71 -3.75 47.05 -0.12
CA PRO A 71 -2.38 47.16 0.38
C PRO A 71 -2.26 48.25 1.46
N ARG A 72 -1.43 48.00 2.49
CA ARG A 72 -0.99 49.04 3.43
C ARG A 72 0.53 49.23 3.39
N LEU A 73 0.89 50.51 3.39
CA LEU A 73 2.21 51.09 3.26
C LEU A 73 3.10 50.89 4.50
N ALA A 74 4.41 50.96 4.24
CA ALA A 74 5.53 50.75 5.15
C ALA A 74 5.74 51.85 6.21
N GLY A 75 6.40 51.49 7.31
CA GLY A 75 6.99 52.39 8.32
C GLY A 75 7.78 51.66 9.42
N GLU A 76 9.12 51.75 9.33
CA GLU A 76 10.27 51.65 10.28
C GLU A 76 9.97 51.37 11.79
N ALA A 77 10.74 50.62 12.61
CA ALA A 77 12.21 50.47 12.83
C ALA A 77 12.54 49.23 13.75
N PRO A 78 13.83 48.84 13.99
CA PRO A 78 14.25 47.43 14.09
C PRO A 78 14.59 46.87 15.50
N GLY A 79 14.32 45.57 15.68
CA GLY A 79 14.97 44.65 16.61
C GLY A 79 15.20 43.30 15.91
N THR A 80 16.44 42.82 15.89
CA THR A 80 16.97 41.82 14.96
C THR A 80 16.34 40.43 15.10
N VAL A 81 15.61 40.00 14.07
CA VAL A 81 15.24 38.61 13.78
C VAL A 81 15.76 38.32 12.36
N PRO A 82 16.36 37.16 12.06
CA PRO A 82 16.86 36.91 10.71
C PRO A 82 15.69 36.99 9.71
N ALA A 83 15.83 37.84 8.70
CA ALA A 83 14.82 38.04 7.67
C ALA A 83 14.58 36.75 6.86
N PRO A 84 13.35 36.51 6.39
CA PRO A 84 13.11 35.48 5.38
C PRO A 84 13.88 35.87 4.12
N ARG A 85 14.62 34.91 3.57
CA ARG A 85 15.33 35.08 2.30
C ARG A 85 14.30 35.34 1.20
N THR A 86 14.15 36.59 0.79
CA THR A 86 13.58 36.94 -0.52
C THR A 86 14.59 36.57 -1.60
N GLY A 87 14.65 35.27 -1.92
CA GLY A 87 15.21 34.80 -3.17
C GLY A 87 14.21 35.06 -4.27
N THR A 88 14.36 36.16 -4.99
CA THR A 88 13.67 36.38 -6.27
C THR A 88 14.24 35.41 -7.30
N GLY A 89 13.57 34.27 -7.41
CA GLY A 89 13.80 33.26 -8.44
C GLY A 89 12.66 32.27 -8.38
N ARG A 90 11.48 32.66 -8.88
CA ARG A 90 10.45 31.68 -9.25
C ARG A 90 11.05 30.87 -10.40
N GLY A 91 11.65 29.74 -10.06
CA GLY A 91 11.76 28.64 -11.00
C GLY A 91 10.35 28.20 -11.43
N PRO A 92 10.23 27.45 -12.54
CA PRO A 92 8.96 26.80 -12.85
C PRO A 92 8.48 26.00 -11.63
N LEU A 93 7.19 26.02 -11.35
CA LEU A 93 6.59 25.02 -10.46
C LEU A 93 6.92 23.66 -11.07
N GLU A 94 7.75 22.87 -10.41
CA GLU A 94 7.94 21.47 -10.81
C GLU A 94 6.57 20.80 -10.71
N PRO A 95 6.08 20.14 -11.77
CA PRO A 95 4.79 19.46 -11.70
C PRO A 95 4.88 18.25 -10.78
N GLU A 96 3.76 17.88 -10.16
CA GLU A 96 3.64 16.60 -9.47
C GLU A 96 3.77 15.46 -10.49
N HIS A 97 4.59 14.45 -10.19
CA HIS A 97 4.93 13.34 -11.08
C HIS A 97 4.26 12.03 -10.68
N TYR A 98 4.09 11.77 -9.37
CA TYR A 98 3.71 10.45 -8.85
C TYR A 98 2.34 10.40 -8.15
N GLY A 99 1.34 11.05 -8.76
CA GLY A 99 -0.05 10.93 -8.34
C GLY A 99 -0.60 9.50 -8.47
N ASN A 100 -1.84 9.27 -8.02
CA ASN A 100 -2.45 7.93 -7.97
C ASN A 100 -2.41 7.17 -9.31
N GLY A 101 -2.47 7.88 -10.45
CA GLY A 101 -2.34 7.29 -11.78
C GLY A 101 -0.95 6.69 -12.04
N ALA A 102 0.11 7.34 -11.57
CA ALA A 102 1.49 6.86 -11.73
C ALA A 102 1.74 5.57 -10.95
N LEU A 103 1.05 5.36 -9.82
CA LEU A 103 1.14 4.11 -9.06
C LEU A 103 0.70 2.89 -9.88
N ARG A 104 -0.07 3.05 -10.96
CA ARG A 104 -0.59 1.96 -11.81
C ARG A 104 0.35 1.68 -12.99
N ASP A 105 1.62 1.50 -12.67
CA ASP A 105 2.71 1.34 -13.65
C ASP A 105 2.89 -0.11 -14.16
N GLY A 106 2.00 -1.02 -13.76
CA GLY A 106 2.06 -2.43 -14.13
C GLY A 106 0.91 -3.24 -13.53
N PRO A 107 0.94 -4.58 -13.68
CA PRO A 107 -0.04 -5.44 -13.05
C PRO A 107 0.04 -5.33 -11.52
N GLY A 108 -1.13 -5.33 -10.87
CA GLY A 108 -1.23 -5.46 -9.42
C GLY A 108 -1.18 -6.93 -8.99
N TYR A 109 -0.85 -7.14 -7.71
CA TYR A 109 -0.64 -8.46 -7.13
C TYR A 109 -1.82 -9.42 -7.28
N GLN A 110 -3.06 -8.91 -7.29
CA GLN A 110 -4.23 -9.76 -7.43
C GLN A 110 -4.21 -10.56 -8.74
N GLN A 111 -3.83 -9.91 -9.83
CA GLN A 111 -3.71 -10.56 -11.14
C GLN A 111 -2.51 -11.51 -11.19
N GLU A 112 -1.43 -11.18 -10.51
CA GLU A 112 -0.24 -12.03 -10.45
C GLU A 112 -0.48 -13.28 -9.61
N ILE A 113 -1.17 -13.17 -8.47
CA ILE A 113 -1.63 -14.32 -7.69
C ILE A 113 -2.44 -15.25 -8.59
N ASP A 114 -3.46 -14.75 -9.30
CA ASP A 114 -4.29 -15.59 -10.17
C ASP A 114 -3.49 -16.32 -11.25
N ARG A 115 -2.51 -15.62 -11.86
CA ARG A 115 -1.60 -16.21 -12.86
C ARG A 115 -0.72 -17.30 -12.27
N GLU A 116 -0.31 -17.17 -11.02
CA GLU A 116 0.54 -18.16 -10.35
C GLU A 116 -0.26 -19.34 -9.79
N LEU A 117 -1.49 -19.14 -9.35
CA LEU A 117 -2.33 -20.23 -8.83
C LEU A 117 -2.84 -21.15 -9.93
N ALA A 118 -3.25 -20.60 -11.08
CA ALA A 118 -3.84 -21.35 -12.18
C ALA A 118 -3.00 -22.56 -12.68
N PRO A 119 -1.71 -22.43 -13.04
CA PRO A 119 -0.90 -23.56 -13.50
C PRO A 119 -0.60 -24.59 -12.41
N ARG A 120 -0.79 -24.22 -11.13
CA ARG A 120 -0.56 -25.09 -9.97
C ARG A 120 -1.84 -25.80 -9.51
N GLY A 121 -2.99 -25.48 -10.11
CA GLY A 121 -4.30 -26.02 -9.70
C GLY A 121 -4.69 -25.63 -8.27
N LEU A 122 -4.20 -24.48 -7.79
CA LEU A 122 -4.46 -24.02 -6.42
C LEU A 122 -5.72 -23.17 -6.37
N ASP A 123 -6.49 -23.33 -5.29
CA ASP A 123 -7.69 -22.53 -5.06
C ASP A 123 -7.33 -21.11 -4.56
N ARG A 124 -8.04 -20.12 -5.11
CA ARG A 124 -7.79 -18.71 -4.83
C ARG A 124 -8.18 -18.31 -3.41
N ALA A 125 -9.35 -18.73 -2.96
CA ALA A 125 -9.84 -18.40 -1.62
C ALA A 125 -8.97 -19.07 -0.54
N GLU A 126 -8.53 -20.31 -0.79
CA GLU A 126 -7.59 -20.99 0.08
C GLU A 126 -6.24 -20.28 0.13
N HIS A 127 -5.68 -19.87 -1.00
CA HIS A 127 -4.43 -19.11 -1.00
C HIS A 127 -4.57 -17.77 -0.25
N ASP A 128 -5.68 -17.06 -0.44
CA ASP A 128 -5.98 -15.82 0.28
C ASP A 128 -6.06 -16.07 1.80
N ARG A 129 -6.67 -17.17 2.24
CA ARG A 129 -6.67 -17.57 3.66
C ARG A 129 -5.26 -17.85 4.17
N LEU A 130 -4.47 -18.63 3.42
CA LEU A 130 -3.13 -19.03 3.83
C LEU A 130 -2.17 -17.84 3.93
N ARG A 131 -2.17 -16.93 2.95
CA ARG A 131 -1.25 -15.78 2.95
C ARG A 131 -1.56 -14.74 4.04
N LEU A 132 -2.78 -14.75 4.55
CA LEU A 132 -3.25 -13.92 5.67
C LEU A 132 -3.14 -14.63 7.04
N THR A 133 -2.69 -15.88 7.05
CA THR A 133 -2.44 -16.64 8.28
C THR A 133 -0.96 -16.50 8.66
N PRO A 134 -0.60 -16.18 9.91
CA PRO A 134 0.80 -16.19 10.34
C PRO A 134 1.46 -17.52 10.00
N THR A 135 2.69 -17.48 9.53
CA THR A 135 3.47 -18.68 9.17
C THR A 135 3.60 -19.69 10.31
N ASN A 136 3.52 -19.23 11.56
CA ASN A 136 3.48 -20.06 12.77
C ASN A 136 2.33 -21.06 12.79
N ASP A 137 1.21 -20.72 12.14
CA ASP A 137 -0.02 -21.51 12.12
C ASP A 137 -0.20 -22.31 10.83
N LEU A 138 0.81 -22.30 9.94
CA LEU A 138 0.81 -23.01 8.68
C LEU A 138 1.64 -24.30 8.77
N ASP A 139 1.12 -25.36 8.16
CA ASP A 139 1.91 -26.57 7.95
C ASP A 139 2.93 -26.39 6.80
N GLU A 140 3.84 -27.35 6.65
CA GLU A 140 4.95 -27.26 5.69
C GLU A 140 4.47 -27.21 4.22
N GLN A 141 3.35 -27.86 3.89
CA GLN A 141 2.78 -27.82 2.54
C GLN A 141 2.16 -26.46 2.25
N GLN A 142 1.41 -25.92 3.22
CA GLN A 142 0.83 -24.58 3.17
C GLN A 142 1.93 -23.51 3.06
N LEU A 143 2.99 -23.62 3.86
CA LEU A 143 4.15 -22.73 3.79
C LEU A 143 4.80 -22.75 2.40
N ARG A 144 5.07 -23.94 1.84
CA ARG A 144 5.61 -24.06 0.48
C ARG A 144 4.72 -23.39 -0.55
N GLN A 145 3.40 -23.57 -0.45
CA GLN A 145 2.46 -22.94 -1.37
C GLN A 145 2.56 -21.41 -1.30
N VAL A 146 2.50 -20.84 -0.08
CA VAL A 146 2.57 -19.39 0.11
C VAL A 146 3.90 -18.83 -0.39
N VAL A 147 5.02 -19.46 -0.02
CA VAL A 147 6.37 -19.06 -0.45
C VAL A 147 6.48 -19.09 -1.98
N GLN A 148 6.05 -20.17 -2.63
CA GLN A 148 6.18 -20.30 -4.10
C GLN A 148 5.38 -19.25 -4.87
N VAL A 149 4.18 -18.91 -4.42
CA VAL A 149 3.36 -17.86 -5.05
C VAL A 149 3.95 -16.48 -4.72
N ARG A 150 4.36 -16.25 -3.47
CA ARG A 150 4.94 -14.97 -3.04
C ARG A 150 6.23 -14.66 -3.79
N ASP A 151 7.09 -15.66 -3.96
CA ASP A 151 8.38 -15.51 -4.64
C ASP A 151 8.23 -15.24 -6.13
N ALA A 152 7.11 -15.59 -6.76
CA ALA A 152 6.84 -15.21 -8.14
C ALA A 152 6.48 -13.71 -8.29
N ILE A 153 6.00 -13.07 -7.22
CA ILE A 153 5.63 -11.65 -7.19
C ILE A 153 6.87 -10.82 -6.87
N LYS A 154 7.38 -10.08 -7.85
CA LYS A 154 8.63 -9.29 -7.73
C LYS A 154 8.37 -7.79 -7.63
N LEU A 155 9.30 -7.12 -6.96
CA LEU A 155 9.48 -5.67 -7.01
C LEU A 155 10.67 -5.39 -7.92
N ASP A 156 10.38 -5.06 -9.16
CA ASP A 156 11.40 -4.79 -10.17
C ASP A 156 11.89 -3.34 -10.08
N GLU A 157 13.10 -3.09 -10.55
CA GLU A 157 13.65 -1.75 -10.71
C GLU A 157 12.72 -0.85 -11.55
N GLY A 158 12.64 0.42 -11.17
CA GLY A 158 11.81 1.42 -11.84
C GLY A 158 10.32 1.30 -11.52
N ARG A 159 9.85 0.18 -10.93
CA ARG A 159 8.47 0.07 -10.48
C ARG A 159 8.18 1.06 -9.36
N MET A 160 7.03 1.69 -9.38
CA MET A 160 6.60 2.60 -8.34
C MET A 160 6.54 1.86 -7.00
N VAL A 161 7.09 2.51 -5.99
CA VAL A 161 7.10 2.11 -4.59
C VAL A 161 6.29 3.12 -3.80
N THR A 162 5.55 2.63 -2.81
CA THR A 162 4.96 3.44 -1.76
C THR A 162 5.48 3.04 -0.38
N LYS A 163 5.60 4.02 0.51
CA LYS A 163 5.84 3.81 1.94
C LYS A 163 4.99 4.78 2.75
N ILE A 164 4.16 4.25 3.64
CA ILE A 164 3.42 5.07 4.59
C ILE A 164 4.33 5.45 5.75
N VAL A 165 4.33 6.74 6.10
CA VAL A 165 5.14 7.29 7.19
C VAL A 165 4.28 8.11 8.14
N LYS A 166 4.73 8.24 9.39
CA LYS A 166 4.10 9.13 10.36
C LYS A 166 4.24 10.59 9.92
N PRO A 167 3.33 11.49 10.36
CA PRO A 167 3.46 12.92 10.11
C PRO A 167 4.81 13.51 10.54
N ASP A 168 5.33 13.14 11.72
CA ASP A 168 6.63 13.62 12.22
C ASP A 168 7.82 13.13 11.37
N VAL A 169 7.71 11.95 10.77
CA VAL A 169 8.71 11.42 9.82
C VAL A 169 8.64 12.18 8.49
N ALA A 170 7.43 12.47 7.98
CA ALA A 170 7.25 13.27 6.76
C ALA A 170 7.81 14.69 6.94
N GLU A 171 7.50 15.33 8.07
CA GLU A 171 8.05 16.64 8.44
C GLU A 171 9.58 16.58 8.56
N ALA A 172 10.14 15.55 9.20
CA ALA A 172 11.59 15.39 9.31
C ALA A 172 12.28 15.27 7.94
N TYR A 173 11.65 14.59 6.97
CA TYR A 173 12.14 14.58 5.59
C TYR A 173 12.09 15.99 4.97
N LEU A 174 10.94 16.66 5.01
CA LEU A 174 10.74 17.98 4.42
C LEU A 174 11.68 19.06 5.01
N GLU A 175 11.92 19.00 6.32
CA GLU A 175 12.83 19.89 7.03
C GLU A 175 14.31 19.49 6.89
N ASN A 176 14.60 18.42 6.14
CA ASN A 176 15.94 17.86 5.98
C ASN A 176 16.64 17.63 7.34
N SER A 177 15.86 17.19 8.32
CA SER A 177 16.34 16.94 9.66
C SER A 177 17.40 15.84 9.66
N THR A 178 18.38 15.92 10.54
CA THR A 178 19.40 14.86 10.72
C THR A 178 19.20 14.05 12.01
N SER A 179 18.14 14.36 12.74
CA SER A 179 17.72 13.62 13.92
C SER A 179 16.19 13.57 14.04
N LEU A 180 15.68 12.43 14.48
CA LEU A 180 14.27 12.21 14.78
C LEU A 180 14.14 11.31 16.01
N GLY A 181 13.33 11.70 16.98
CA GLY A 181 13.12 10.93 18.21
C GLY A 181 14.41 10.65 19.00
N GLY A 182 15.39 11.57 18.96
CA GLY A 182 16.70 11.42 19.62
C GLY A 182 17.65 10.43 18.96
N ARG A 183 17.35 9.97 17.74
CA ARG A 183 18.19 9.08 16.94
C ARG A 183 18.70 9.81 15.70
N THR A 184 19.79 9.33 15.12
CA THR A 184 20.25 9.79 13.79
C THR A 184 19.20 9.46 12.74
N PHE A 185 18.88 10.44 11.91
CA PHE A 185 17.97 10.32 10.79
C PHE A 185 18.71 10.81 9.53
N ASP A 186 18.58 10.08 8.44
CA ASP A 186 19.13 10.48 7.15
C ASP A 186 17.94 10.83 6.24
N PRO A 187 17.71 12.11 5.93
CA PRO A 187 16.60 12.51 5.09
C PRO A 187 16.81 12.10 3.62
N GLY A 188 18.03 11.77 3.22
CA GLY A 188 18.36 11.29 1.88
C GLY A 188 18.06 9.80 1.64
N GLU A 189 17.67 9.06 2.67
CA GLU A 189 17.45 7.60 2.59
C GLU A 189 16.08 7.15 3.10
N PHE A 190 15.59 6.04 2.54
CA PHE A 190 14.48 5.26 3.09
C PHE A 190 14.94 3.85 3.50
N ARG A 191 14.14 3.22 4.35
CA ARG A 191 14.32 1.83 4.80
C ARG A 191 13.02 1.24 5.36
N GLY A 192 13.03 -0.06 5.62
CA GLY A 192 11.93 -0.79 6.25
C GLY A 192 10.84 -1.17 5.25
N SER A 193 9.65 -1.46 5.76
CA SER A 193 8.49 -1.88 4.96
C SER A 193 8.14 -0.90 3.84
N ILE A 194 8.02 -1.45 2.64
CA ILE A 194 7.55 -0.81 1.41
C ILE A 194 6.61 -1.76 0.65
N ALA A 195 5.77 -1.18 -0.21
CA ALA A 195 4.90 -1.92 -1.13
C ALA A 195 5.04 -1.37 -2.55
N ARG A 196 4.69 -2.16 -3.57
CA ARG A 196 4.56 -1.64 -4.94
C ARG A 196 3.37 -0.69 -5.01
N GLY A 197 3.52 0.42 -5.74
CA GLY A 197 2.46 1.38 -5.98
C GLY A 197 1.21 0.72 -6.59
N SER A 198 1.39 -0.22 -7.51
CA SER A 198 0.29 -0.91 -8.19
C SER A 198 -0.56 -1.74 -7.23
N ASP A 199 0.02 -2.15 -6.09
CA ASP A 199 -0.63 -2.99 -5.10
C ASP A 199 -1.42 -2.16 -4.06
N THR A 200 -1.19 -0.83 -4.04
CA THR A 200 -1.79 0.10 -3.08
C THR A 200 -2.62 1.20 -3.75
N ALA A 201 -2.62 1.31 -5.08
CA ALA A 201 -3.27 2.41 -5.80
C ALA A 201 -4.79 2.52 -5.55
N ASP A 202 -5.42 1.43 -5.09
CA ASP A 202 -6.84 1.36 -4.73
C ASP A 202 -7.12 1.65 -3.24
N LEU A 203 -6.08 1.80 -2.40
CA LEU A 203 -6.22 2.20 -1.00
C LEU A 203 -6.41 3.72 -0.95
N ARG A 204 -7.66 4.18 -0.87
CA ARG A 204 -8.04 5.60 -1.09
C ARG A 204 -8.64 6.28 0.14
N SER A 205 -8.53 5.63 1.29
CA SER A 205 -8.97 6.18 2.58
C SER A 205 -8.00 5.78 3.68
N MET A 206 -8.09 6.47 4.82
CA MET A 206 -7.30 6.15 6.00
C MET A 206 -7.51 4.70 6.46
N ASP A 207 -8.76 4.23 6.43
CA ASP A 207 -9.11 2.87 6.79
C ASP A 207 -8.57 1.86 5.76
N ASP A 208 -8.59 2.18 4.46
CA ASP A 208 -8.00 1.31 3.45
C ASP A 208 -6.48 1.19 3.64
N LEU A 209 -5.79 2.30 3.91
CA LEU A 209 -4.35 2.28 4.21
C LEU A 209 -4.08 1.49 5.48
N ARG A 210 -4.81 1.77 6.56
CA ARG A 210 -4.63 1.13 7.87
C ARG A 210 -4.86 -0.38 7.78
N ASN A 211 -5.95 -0.81 7.19
CA ASN A 211 -6.31 -2.22 7.09
C ASN A 211 -5.49 -2.94 6.02
N GLY A 212 -5.36 -2.35 4.83
CA GLY A 212 -4.66 -2.95 3.69
C GLY A 212 -3.16 -3.16 3.95
N LEU A 213 -2.53 -2.26 4.70
CA LEU A 213 -1.11 -2.34 5.02
C LEU A 213 -0.82 -2.78 6.46
N ALA A 214 -1.85 -3.22 7.20
CA ALA A 214 -1.74 -3.64 8.60
C ALA A 214 -1.00 -2.62 9.48
N LEU A 215 -1.40 -1.35 9.38
CA LEU A 215 -0.81 -0.23 10.13
C LEU A 215 -1.44 -0.07 11.51
N ASP A 216 -2.27 -1.02 11.95
CA ASP A 216 -2.78 -1.05 13.32
C ASP A 216 -1.69 -1.55 14.26
N ASP A 217 -1.36 -0.73 15.26
CA ASP A 217 -0.34 -1.02 16.25
C ASP A 217 -0.90 -1.57 17.57
N GLY A 218 -2.22 -1.82 17.64
CA GLY A 218 -2.88 -2.27 18.86
C GLY A 218 -2.74 -1.28 20.03
N GLY A 219 -2.43 0.00 19.75
CA GLY A 219 -2.16 1.02 20.76
C GLY A 219 -0.69 1.12 21.20
N ALA A 220 0.24 0.46 20.51
CA ALA A 220 1.68 0.53 20.84
C ALA A 220 2.34 1.88 20.52
N GLY A 221 1.64 2.79 19.84
CA GLY A 221 2.07 4.16 19.55
C GLY A 221 3.00 4.29 18.34
N TRP A 222 3.18 3.24 17.53
CA TRP A 222 4.00 3.29 16.31
C TRP A 222 3.19 3.50 15.03
N THR A 223 1.86 3.41 15.06
CA THR A 223 1.02 3.53 13.85
C THR A 223 1.24 4.87 13.13
N PRO A 224 1.45 4.87 11.80
CA PRO A 224 1.44 6.08 10.98
C PRO A 224 0.04 6.61 10.67
N VAL A 225 -0.99 5.76 10.79
CA VAL A 225 -2.38 6.12 10.48
C VAL A 225 -3.26 5.69 11.65
N PRO A 226 -3.30 6.47 12.75
CA PRO A 226 -4.13 6.14 13.91
C PRO A 226 -5.63 6.15 13.56
N PRO A 227 -6.49 5.50 14.35
CA PRO A 227 -7.93 5.55 14.14
C PRO A 227 -8.44 6.99 14.10
N GLY A 228 -9.21 7.34 13.07
CA GLY A 228 -9.75 8.70 12.90
C GLY A 228 -8.72 9.74 12.44
N ALA A 229 -7.57 9.33 11.91
CA ALA A 229 -6.62 10.23 11.28
C ALA A 229 -7.31 11.10 10.22
N SER A 230 -6.97 12.39 10.17
CA SER A 230 -7.47 13.33 9.14
C SER A 230 -6.57 13.38 7.91
N GLU A 231 -5.35 12.84 8.02
CA GLU A 231 -4.37 12.80 6.96
C GLU A 231 -3.43 11.60 7.12
N ALA A 232 -2.79 11.19 6.03
CA ALA A 232 -1.72 10.20 6.01
C ALA A 232 -0.66 10.59 4.98
N TYR A 233 0.59 10.23 5.24
CA TYR A 233 1.71 10.59 4.38
C TYR A 233 2.31 9.37 3.69
N GLN A 234 2.54 9.49 2.39
CA GLN A 234 3.10 8.44 1.55
C GLN A 234 4.36 8.97 0.86
N LEU A 235 5.47 8.24 0.99
CA LEU A 235 6.61 8.43 0.11
C LEU A 235 6.35 7.65 -1.18
N ARG A 236 6.51 8.29 -2.34
CA ARG A 236 6.29 7.71 -3.66
C ARG A 236 7.50 7.92 -4.54
N PHE A 237 8.02 6.84 -5.11
CA PHE A 237 9.21 6.90 -5.96
C PHE A 237 9.36 5.63 -6.80
N PRO A 238 10.02 5.71 -7.97
CA PRO A 238 10.43 4.52 -8.71
C PRO A 238 11.51 3.76 -7.93
N ALA A 239 11.41 2.43 -7.88
CA ALA A 239 12.38 1.56 -7.23
C ALA A 239 13.81 1.84 -7.78
N PRO A 240 14.76 2.29 -6.94
CA PRO A 240 16.10 2.62 -7.41
C PRO A 240 16.85 1.42 -7.98
N HIS A 241 17.74 1.69 -8.93
CA HIS A 241 18.69 0.68 -9.44
C HIS A 241 19.48 0.05 -8.30
N GLY A 242 19.50 -1.28 -8.26
CA GLY A 242 20.24 -2.04 -7.25
C GLY A 242 19.67 -1.95 -5.83
N MET A 243 18.45 -1.43 -5.64
CA MET A 243 17.76 -1.45 -4.34
C MET A 243 17.68 -2.89 -3.81
N GLN A 244 18.10 -3.08 -2.57
CA GLN A 244 17.96 -4.36 -1.87
C GLN A 244 16.69 -4.34 -1.02
N ALA A 245 15.68 -5.07 -1.48
CA ALA A 245 14.42 -5.22 -0.78
C ALA A 245 13.99 -6.70 -0.80
N ASP A 246 13.91 -7.31 0.38
CA ASP A 246 13.52 -8.71 0.52
C ASP A 246 12.03 -8.80 0.90
N PRO A 247 11.26 -9.76 0.35
CA PRO A 247 9.94 -10.05 0.88
C PRO A 247 10.00 -10.25 2.39
N THR A 248 8.98 -9.82 3.13
CA THR A 248 8.87 -9.99 4.59
C THR A 248 8.50 -11.44 4.98
N LEU A 249 9.22 -12.39 4.37
CA LEU A 249 9.16 -13.82 4.63
C LEU A 249 9.92 -14.15 5.93
N GLY A 250 9.38 -15.04 6.75
CA GLY A 250 9.96 -15.41 8.04
C GLY A 250 8.91 -16.04 8.95
N ALA A 251 8.97 -15.73 10.24
CA ALA A 251 7.97 -16.14 11.22
C ALA A 251 7.81 -15.10 12.34
N VAL A 252 6.72 -15.17 13.09
CA VAL A 252 6.45 -14.24 14.20
C VAL A 252 7.09 -14.78 15.47
N GLY A 253 8.06 -14.05 16.03
CA GLY A 253 8.74 -14.38 17.28
C GLY A 253 9.54 -15.70 17.32
N ASP A 254 9.62 -16.45 16.21
CA ASP A 254 10.29 -17.76 16.14
C ASP A 254 11.38 -17.76 15.06
N GLN A 255 12.63 -17.57 15.48
CA GLN A 255 13.77 -17.57 14.55
C GLN A 255 14.02 -18.93 13.89
N ALA A 256 13.77 -20.04 14.60
CA ALA A 256 14.00 -21.37 14.04
C ALA A 256 12.97 -21.69 12.95
N LEU A 257 11.71 -21.26 13.12
CA LEU A 257 10.72 -21.33 12.05
C LEU A 257 11.06 -20.37 10.91
N ALA A 258 11.49 -19.14 11.22
CA ALA A 258 11.87 -18.18 10.20
C ALA A 258 12.99 -18.73 9.28
N ASP A 259 14.02 -19.36 9.85
CA ASP A 259 15.09 -20.00 9.09
C ASP A 259 14.59 -21.16 8.23
N ARG A 260 13.61 -21.94 8.72
CA ARG A 260 12.95 -22.97 7.92
C ARG A 260 12.18 -22.38 6.74
N VAL A 261 11.39 -21.33 6.96
CA VAL A 261 10.63 -20.62 5.90
C VAL A 261 11.59 -20.04 4.86
N ALA A 262 12.68 -19.44 5.29
CA ALA A 262 13.73 -18.94 4.39
C ALA A 262 14.35 -20.06 3.55
N GLY A 263 14.58 -21.24 4.13
CA GLY A 263 15.05 -22.42 3.40
C GLY A 263 14.09 -22.86 2.28
N LEU A 264 12.77 -22.74 2.49
CA LEU A 264 11.77 -23.00 1.45
C LEU A 264 11.86 -21.99 0.29
N ALA A 265 12.26 -20.75 0.58
CA ALA A 265 12.50 -19.69 -0.40
C ALA A 265 13.93 -19.72 -0.99
N GLY A 266 14.72 -20.76 -0.69
CA GLY A 266 16.10 -20.90 -1.15
C GLY A 266 17.09 -19.91 -0.52
N LYS A 267 16.75 -19.33 0.64
CA LYS A 267 17.61 -18.42 1.41
C LYS A 267 18.28 -19.15 2.57
N ASN A 268 19.45 -18.65 2.97
CA ASN A 268 20.27 -19.27 4.04
C ASN A 268 19.81 -18.94 5.46
N ALA A 269 19.08 -17.82 5.64
CA ALA A 269 18.61 -17.35 6.93
C ALA A 269 17.30 -16.57 6.77
N GLY A 270 16.42 -16.70 7.75
CA GLY A 270 15.18 -15.95 7.84
C GLY A 270 15.24 -14.86 8.89
N ARG A 271 14.11 -14.17 9.06
CA ARG A 271 13.94 -13.17 10.12
C ARG A 271 12.73 -13.53 10.98
N ALA A 272 12.94 -13.60 12.29
CA ALA A 272 11.86 -13.49 13.24
C ALA A 272 11.34 -12.05 13.22
N TRP A 273 10.08 -11.89 12.83
CA TRP A 273 9.38 -10.62 12.82
C TRP A 273 8.58 -10.45 14.10
N ASP A 274 8.32 -9.20 14.47
CA ASP A 274 7.35 -8.85 15.51
C ASP A 274 5.96 -8.69 14.88
N GLU A 275 4.92 -8.63 15.69
CA GLU A 275 3.61 -8.19 15.20
C GLU A 275 3.72 -6.76 14.61
N PRO A 276 2.99 -6.45 13.53
CA PRO A 276 1.89 -7.19 12.92
C PRO A 276 2.29 -8.03 11.68
N PHE A 277 3.58 -8.30 11.49
CA PHE A 277 4.03 -9.13 10.36
C PHE A 277 3.48 -10.55 10.46
N LEU A 278 3.18 -11.16 9.33
CA LEU A 278 2.73 -12.56 9.25
C LEU A 278 3.89 -13.54 8.96
N GLY A 279 5.01 -13.02 8.46
CA GLY A 279 6.11 -13.83 7.92
C GLY A 279 5.81 -14.46 6.55
N THR A 280 4.68 -14.13 5.92
CA THR A 280 4.26 -14.65 4.61
C THR A 280 4.75 -13.80 3.43
N GLY A 281 5.40 -12.66 3.69
CA GLY A 281 5.72 -11.65 2.69
C GLY A 281 4.53 -10.79 2.27
N TYR A 282 3.39 -10.90 2.95
CA TYR A 282 2.23 -10.04 2.78
C TYR A 282 1.95 -9.32 4.11
N THR A 283 1.38 -8.12 4.01
CA THR A 283 0.79 -7.43 5.17
C THR A 283 -0.43 -8.21 5.69
N GLY A 284 -0.89 -7.90 6.90
CA GLY A 284 -2.15 -8.43 7.43
C GLY A 284 -3.40 -8.09 6.61
N GLY A 285 -3.34 -7.08 5.74
CA GLY A 285 -4.37 -6.77 4.74
C GLY A 285 -4.20 -7.48 3.40
N GLY A 286 -3.08 -8.21 3.23
CA GLY A 286 -2.81 -9.01 2.05
C GLY A 286 -2.08 -8.28 0.93
N VAL A 287 -1.52 -7.11 1.16
CA VAL A 287 -0.67 -6.45 0.16
C VAL A 287 0.74 -7.07 0.23
N PRO A 288 1.37 -7.43 -0.90
CA PRO A 288 2.76 -7.87 -0.88
C PRO A 288 3.67 -6.80 -0.26
N GLU A 289 4.56 -7.22 0.63
CA GLU A 289 5.43 -6.33 1.37
C GLU A 289 6.90 -6.75 1.22
N TRP A 290 7.77 -5.75 1.18
CA TRP A 290 9.22 -5.93 1.19
C TRP A 290 9.87 -5.06 2.27
N ASP A 291 10.94 -5.58 2.88
CA ASP A 291 11.80 -4.85 3.80
C ASP A 291 13.00 -4.29 3.04
N ALA A 292 13.00 -2.98 2.81
CA ALA A 292 14.08 -2.28 2.13
C ALA A 292 15.26 -2.05 3.10
N ARG A 293 16.47 -2.39 2.65
CA ARG A 293 17.71 -1.91 3.28
C ARG A 293 17.83 -0.39 3.11
N PRO A 294 18.62 0.30 3.97
CA PRO A 294 18.92 1.72 3.78
C PRO A 294 19.35 2.00 2.34
N THR A 295 18.56 2.80 1.64
CA THR A 295 18.69 3.10 0.21
C THR A 295 18.42 4.58 -0.01
N GLY A 296 19.27 5.25 -0.77
CA GLY A 296 19.08 6.66 -1.12
C GLY A 296 17.86 6.86 -2.02
N PHE A 297 17.12 7.93 -1.78
CA PHE A 297 16.00 8.29 -2.66
C PHE A 297 16.50 8.59 -4.08
N PRO A 298 15.71 8.21 -5.12
CA PRO A 298 15.95 8.69 -6.47
C PRO A 298 15.58 10.18 -6.59
N HIS A 299 16.17 10.86 -7.58
CA HIS A 299 15.77 12.23 -7.90
C HIS A 299 14.27 12.26 -8.25
N GLY A 300 13.55 13.25 -7.74
CA GLY A 300 12.13 13.42 -7.95
C GLY A 300 11.25 12.50 -7.12
N ALA A 301 11.77 11.76 -6.13
CA ALA A 301 10.92 11.08 -5.13
C ALA A 301 9.98 12.10 -4.47
N GLU A 302 8.75 11.73 -4.15
CA GLU A 302 7.73 12.66 -3.64
C GLU A 302 7.16 12.23 -2.30
N ILE A 303 6.76 13.21 -1.49
CA ILE A 303 5.94 13.03 -0.31
C ILE A 303 4.53 13.48 -0.67
N TRP A 304 3.56 12.59 -0.50
CA TRP A 304 2.15 12.81 -0.77
C TRP A 304 1.36 12.82 0.52
N ARG A 305 0.49 13.81 0.67
CA ARG A 305 -0.54 13.83 1.71
C ARG A 305 -1.84 13.32 1.13
N MET A 306 -2.42 12.30 1.77
CA MET A 306 -3.82 11.93 1.59
C MET A 306 -4.64 12.67 2.65
N ASN A 307 -5.73 13.30 2.25
CA ASN A 307 -6.69 13.96 3.14
C ASN A 307 -7.83 13.01 3.55
N ALA A 308 -8.62 13.40 4.55
CA ALA A 308 -9.72 12.59 5.08
C ALA A 308 -10.80 12.24 4.04
N ASP A 309 -10.95 13.04 2.98
CA ASP A 309 -11.87 12.80 1.87
C ASP A 309 -11.29 11.89 0.77
N GLY A 310 -10.05 11.40 0.94
CA GLY A 310 -9.34 10.56 0.00
C GLY A 310 -8.66 11.33 -1.15
N THR A 311 -8.73 12.67 -1.17
CA THR A 311 -7.91 13.48 -2.08
C THR A 311 -6.43 13.36 -1.72
N GLU A 312 -5.57 13.47 -2.72
CA GLU A 312 -4.13 13.37 -2.54
C GLU A 312 -3.44 14.55 -3.23
N GLU A 313 -2.40 15.09 -2.60
CA GLU A 313 -1.57 16.17 -3.14
C GLU A 313 -0.11 15.93 -2.78
N ALA A 314 0.82 16.33 -3.66
CA ALA A 314 2.23 16.27 -3.35
C ALA A 314 2.60 17.48 -2.47
N VAL A 315 3.35 17.23 -1.39
CA VAL A 315 3.76 18.27 -0.42
C VAL A 315 5.27 18.53 -0.45
N GLY A 316 6.06 17.60 -0.99
CA GLY A 316 7.46 17.86 -1.32
C GLY A 316 8.07 16.83 -2.27
N HIS A 317 9.24 17.16 -2.80
CA HIS A 317 10.03 16.30 -3.68
C HIS A 317 11.50 16.29 -3.26
N PHE A 318 12.20 15.19 -3.54
CA PHE A 318 13.61 15.02 -3.26
C PHE A 318 14.46 15.41 -4.46
N ASP A 319 15.33 16.40 -4.28
CA ASP A 319 16.35 16.75 -5.25
C ASP A 319 17.65 16.02 -4.90
N LYS A 320 18.01 15.02 -5.72
CA LYS A 320 19.23 14.23 -5.54
C LYS A 320 20.52 15.03 -5.77
N ASP A 321 20.49 16.09 -6.56
CA ASP A 321 21.68 16.88 -6.85
C ASP A 321 22.08 17.71 -5.62
N ASP A 322 21.08 18.22 -4.91
CA ASP A 322 21.26 18.92 -3.64
C ASP A 322 21.30 17.96 -2.44
N GLY A 323 20.76 16.75 -2.60
CA GLY A 323 20.59 15.77 -1.52
C GLY A 323 19.53 16.20 -0.50
N LEU A 324 18.54 17.00 -0.92
CA LEU A 324 17.58 17.66 -0.03
C LEU A 324 16.14 17.52 -0.55
N TRP A 325 15.20 17.43 0.40
CA TRP A 325 13.78 17.62 0.15
C TRP A 325 13.45 19.10 0.00
N LYS A 326 12.55 19.39 -0.93
CA LYS A 326 11.99 20.71 -1.23
C LYS A 326 10.47 20.62 -1.14
N TYR A 327 9.84 21.63 -0.56
CA TYR A 327 8.39 21.75 -0.56
C TYR A 327 7.87 21.99 -2.00
N TYR A 328 6.67 21.49 -2.31
CA TYR A 328 5.93 22.02 -3.45
C TYR A 328 5.37 23.40 -3.09
N ASP A 329 5.62 24.38 -3.95
CA ASP A 329 5.05 25.72 -3.85
C ASP A 329 3.56 25.66 -4.28
N ASN A 330 2.68 25.18 -3.38
CA ASN A 330 1.23 25.11 -3.63
C ASN A 330 0.51 26.41 -3.23
#